data_AF-A0A841M382-F1
#
_entry.id   AF-A0A841M382-F1
#
_cell.length_a   1.000
_cell.length_b   1.000
_cell.length_c   1.000
_cell.angle_alpha   90.00
_cell.angle_beta   90.00
_cell.angle_gamma   90.00
#
_symmetry.space_group_name_H-M   'P 1'
#
loop_
_entity.id
_entity.type
_entity.pdbx_description
1 polymer ?
#
loop_
_entity_poly.entity_id
_entity_poly.type
_entity_poly.pdbx_seq_one_letter_code
_entity_poly.pdbx_strand_id
1 'polypeptide(L)'
;MSKSNEIKVMAKPQGRIQRSVLEALQQHPSLTTTQLAQIAYGRDGEFENHDIIRAINGLIKRGFNFIKVRKGLVNRSGYVYLWSLN
;
A
#
# COMPACT_ATOMS: atom_id res chain seq x y z
N MET A 1 -24.36 20.15 -19.97
CA MET A 1 -23.66 19.95 -18.69
C MET A 1 -23.37 18.46 -18.54
N SER A 2 -22.13 18.03 -18.80
CA SER A 2 -21.72 16.65 -18.61
C SER A 2 -21.66 16.35 -17.12
N LYS A 3 -22.50 15.43 -16.65
CA LYS A 3 -22.40 14.85 -15.32
C LYS A 3 -21.14 13.99 -15.30
N SER A 4 -20.04 14.53 -14.77
CA SER A 4 -18.93 13.70 -14.34
C SER A 4 -19.51 12.72 -13.32
N ASN A 5 -19.62 11.45 -13.71
CA ASN A 5 -19.90 10.37 -12.79
C ASN A 5 -18.69 10.32 -11.86
N GLU A 6 -18.74 11.07 -10.77
CA GLU A 6 -17.86 10.89 -9.62
C GLU A 6 -18.15 9.49 -9.10
N ILE A 7 -17.42 8.52 -9.65
CA ILE A 7 -17.26 7.21 -9.03
C ILE A 7 -16.62 7.54 -7.70
N LYS A 8 -17.46 7.69 -6.68
CA LYS A 8 -17.06 7.93 -5.30
C LYS A 8 -16.33 6.66 -4.88
N VAL A 9 -15.02 6.63 -5.15
CA VAL A 9 -14.12 5.53 -4.75
C VAL A 9 -14.25 5.46 -3.25
N MET A 10 -15.07 4.53 -2.76
CA MET A 10 -15.26 4.35 -1.33
C MET A 10 -13.92 3.95 -0.74
N ALA A 11 -13.32 4.83 0.05
CA ALA A 11 -12.09 4.56 0.76
C ALA A 11 -12.22 3.23 1.51
N LYS A 12 -11.29 2.30 1.28
CA LYS A 12 -11.32 0.99 1.95
C LYS A 12 -11.04 1.19 3.45
N PRO A 13 -11.75 0.51 4.35
CA PRO A 13 -11.43 0.57 5.77
C PRO A 13 -9.98 0.15 6.04
N GLN A 14 -9.28 0.88 6.91
CA GLN A 14 -7.85 0.66 7.19
C GLN A 14 -7.52 -0.78 7.63
N GLY A 15 -8.42 -1.43 8.37
CA GLY A 15 -8.24 -2.83 8.77
C GLY A 15 -8.21 -3.81 7.60
N ARG A 16 -8.94 -3.54 6.52
CA ARG A 16 -8.91 -4.36 5.30
C ARG A 16 -7.59 -4.18 4.56
N ILE A 17 -7.09 -2.94 4.46
CA ILE A 17 -5.80 -2.63 3.83
C ILE A 17 -4.65 -3.31 4.60
N GLN A 18 -4.67 -3.24 5.94
CA GLN A 18 -3.70 -3.93 6.80
C GLN A 18 -3.67 -5.43 6.53
N ARG A 19 -4.86 -6.06 6.48
CA ARG A 19 -4.96 -7.49 6.20
C ARG A 19 -4.36 -7.84 4.82
N SER A 20 -4.74 -7.11 3.78
CA SER A 20 -4.22 -7.35 2.43
C SER A 20 -2.70 -7.15 2.33
N VAL A 21 -2.14 -6.13 3.00
CA VAL A 21 -0.69 -5.91 3.04
C VAL A 21 0.03 -7.06 3.74
N LEU A 22 -0.50 -7.53 4.87
CA LEU A 22 0.09 -8.63 5.62
C LEU A 22 0.06 -9.94 4.81
N GLU A 23 -1.11 -10.30 4.26
CA GLU A 23 -1.26 -11.50 3.43
C GLU A 23 -0.34 -11.45 2.20
N ALA A 24 -0.22 -10.29 1.55
CA ALA A 24 0.65 -10.10 0.39
C ALA A 24 2.13 -10.33 0.72
N LEU A 25 2.60 -9.80 1.87
CA LEU A 25 4.00 -9.94 2.30
C LEU A 25 4.31 -11.33 2.90
N GLN A 26 3.29 -12.09 3.32
CA GLN A 26 3.44 -13.49 3.67
C GLN A 26 3.60 -14.39 2.43
N GLN A 27 2.93 -14.04 1.33
CA GLN A 27 2.98 -14.79 0.07
C GLN A 27 4.17 -14.40 -0.82
N HIS A 28 4.62 -13.15 -0.72
CA HIS A 28 5.71 -12.61 -1.51
C HIS A 28 6.79 -12.01 -0.60
N PRO A 29 8.05 -12.45 -0.71
CA PRO A 29 9.11 -12.09 0.25
C PRO A 29 9.45 -10.59 0.23
N SER A 30 9.18 -9.88 -0.86
CA SER A 30 9.37 -8.42 -0.90
C SER A 30 8.49 -7.76 -1.96
N LEU A 31 7.79 -6.69 -1.58
CA LEU A 31 6.92 -5.93 -2.47
C LEU A 31 7.15 -4.42 -2.31
N THR A 32 7.04 -3.70 -3.42
CA THR A 32 7.07 -2.23 -3.38
C THR A 32 5.77 -1.65 -2.80
N THR A 33 5.83 -0.42 -2.29
CA THR A 33 4.64 0.28 -1.79
C THR A 33 3.52 0.33 -2.85
N THR A 34 3.88 0.56 -4.11
CA THR A 34 2.93 0.56 -5.24
C THR A 34 2.33 -0.81 -5.53
N GLN A 35 3.12 -1.89 -5.46
CA GLN A 35 2.58 -3.25 -5.64
C GLN A 35 1.62 -3.62 -4.51
N LEU A 36 1.96 -3.27 -3.27
CA LEU A 36 1.06 -3.44 -2.12
C LEU A 36 -0.23 -2.65 -2.30
N ALA A 37 -0.13 -1.43 -2.84
CA ALA A 37 -1.28 -0.59 -3.15
C ALA A 37 -2.18 -1.23 -4.23
N GLN A 38 -1.60 -1.73 -5.31
CA GLN A 38 -2.32 -2.45 -6.37
C GLN A 38 -3.03 -3.70 -5.84
N ILE A 39 -2.39 -4.46 -4.94
CA ILE A 39 -2.99 -5.65 -4.32
C ILE A 39 -4.15 -5.24 -3.38
N ALA A 40 -3.93 -4.23 -2.54
CA ALA A 40 -4.92 -3.80 -1.55
C ALA A 40 -6.15 -3.13 -2.19
N TYR A 41 -5.97 -2.36 -3.26
CA TYR A 41 -7.05 -1.58 -3.90
C TYR A 41 -7.62 -2.23 -5.15
N GLY A 42 -6.83 -3.02 -5.89
CA GLY A 42 -7.15 -3.54 -7.22
C GLY A 42 -6.44 -2.74 -8.32
N ARG A 43 -6.61 -3.14 -9.59
CA ARG A 43 -5.94 -2.52 -10.75
C ARG A 43 -6.52 -1.17 -11.17
N ASP A 44 -7.75 -0.87 -10.77
CA ASP A 44 -8.55 0.25 -11.32
C ASP A 44 -8.78 1.42 -10.34
N GLY A 45 -8.13 1.41 -9.17
CA GLY A 45 -8.31 2.46 -8.16
C GLY A 45 -7.18 3.49 -8.17
N GLU A 46 -7.51 4.76 -7.91
CA GLU A 46 -6.55 5.70 -7.35
C GLU A 46 -6.12 5.15 -5.98
N PHE A 47 -4.92 4.58 -5.93
CA PHE A 47 -4.38 4.04 -4.70
C PHE A 47 -3.38 5.02 -4.12
N GLU A 48 -3.50 5.27 -2.82
CA GLU A 48 -2.61 6.18 -2.16
C GLU A 48 -1.52 5.42 -1.39
N ASN A 49 -0.27 5.59 -1.81
CA ASN A 49 0.89 5.01 -1.11
C ASN A 49 0.89 5.38 0.40
N HIS A 50 0.28 6.52 0.75
CA HIS A 50 0.16 6.97 2.14
C HIS A 50 -0.68 5.99 3.00
N ASP A 51 -1.73 5.39 2.44
CA ASP A 51 -2.60 4.45 3.15
C ASP A 51 -1.89 3.13 3.43
N ILE A 52 -1.07 2.67 2.48
CA ILE A 52 -0.20 1.49 2.67
C ILE A 52 0.81 1.74 3.77
N ILE A 53 1.46 2.91 3.79
CA ILE A 53 2.39 3.28 4.86
C ILE A 53 1.65 3.34 6.21
N ARG A 54 0.46 3.93 6.26
CA ARG A 54 -0.39 3.95 7.46
C ARG A 54 -0.78 2.53 7.89
N ALA A 55 -1.01 1.62 6.95
CA ALA A 55 -1.38 0.23 7.22
C ALA A 55 -0.20 -0.51 7.86
N ILE A 56 0.98 -0.41 7.27
CA ILE A 56 2.21 -0.99 7.80
C ILE A 56 2.50 -0.44 9.21
N ASN A 57 2.41 0.88 9.41
CA ASN A 57 2.58 1.48 10.73
C ASN A 57 1.57 0.95 11.78
N GLY A 58 0.33 0.69 11.36
CA GLY A 58 -0.66 0.08 12.23
C GLY A 58 -0.36 -1.39 12.57
N LEU A 59 0.24 -2.14 11.65
CA LEU A 59 0.71 -3.51 11.89
C LEU A 59 1.95 -3.53 12.80
N ILE A 60 2.88 -2.59 12.62
CA ILE A 60 4.04 -2.43 13.52
C ILE A 60 3.58 -2.19 14.96
N LYS A 61 2.58 -1.31 15.16
CA LYS A 61 1.98 -1.08 16.49
C LYS A 61 1.32 -2.31 17.10
N ARG A 62 0.98 -3.32 16.30
CA ARG A 62 0.42 -4.61 16.73
C ARG A 62 1.48 -5.69 16.92
N GLY A 63 2.76 -5.36 16.77
CA GLY A 63 3.88 -6.28 17.01
C GLY A 63 4.46 -6.96 15.78
N PHE A 64 3.98 -6.64 14.57
CA PHE A 64 4.58 -7.17 13.34
C PHE A 64 5.88 -6.43 13.00
N ASN A 65 6.89 -7.17 12.55
CA ASN A 65 8.18 -6.61 12.17
C ASN A 65 8.31 -6.50 10.66
N PHE A 66 8.67 -5.31 10.16
CA PHE A 66 8.83 -5.05 8.73
C PHE A 66 10.20 -4.47 8.45
N ILE A 67 10.80 -4.92 7.36
CA ILE A 67 12.03 -4.32 6.83
C ILE A 67 11.64 -3.39 5.69
N LYS A 68 12.19 -2.17 5.71
CA LYS A 68 12.00 -1.15 4.68
C LYS A 68 13.33 -0.86 3.99
N VAL A 69 13.42 -1.17 2.70
CA VAL A 69 14.61 -0.92 1.88
C VAL A 69 14.30 0.10 0.81
N ARG A 70 15.14 1.14 0.70
CA ARG A 70 15.04 2.13 -0.39
C ARG A 70 15.64 1.52 -1.65
N LYS A 71 14.82 1.34 -2.69
CA LYS A 71 15.25 0.70 -3.96
C LYS A 71 15.74 1.71 -5.01
N GLY A 72 15.28 2.96 -4.96
CA GLY A 72 15.69 3.98 -5.94
C GLY A 72 14.80 5.23 -5.96
N LEU A 73 15.04 6.09 -6.95
CA LEU A 73 14.26 7.30 -7.26
C LEU A 73 13.31 7.01 -8.44
N VAL A 74 12.03 7.39 -8.31
CA VAL A 74 11.05 7.34 -9.43
C VAL A 74 11.13 8.62 -10.26
N ASN A 75 11.36 9.76 -9.61
CA ASN A 75 11.52 11.09 -10.20
C ASN A 75 12.22 12.03 -9.20
N ARG A 76 12.32 13.33 -9.50
CA ARG A 76 12.98 14.34 -8.64
C ARG A 76 12.39 14.46 -7.21
N SER A 77 11.23 13.85 -6.93
CA SER A 77 10.49 14.05 -5.67
C SER A 77 10.08 12.76 -4.95
N GLY A 78 10.35 11.56 -5.51
CA GLY A 78 9.78 10.31 -4.99
C GLY A 78 10.77 9.14 -4.93
N TYR A 79 10.83 8.48 -3.78
CA TYR A 79 11.60 7.24 -3.57
C TYR A 79 10.70 6.00 -3.66
N VAL A 80 11.21 4.91 -4.24
CA VAL A 80 10.60 3.59 -4.14
C VAL A 80 11.10 2.88 -2.89
N TYR A 81 10.17 2.40 -2.07
CA TYR A 81 10.46 1.52 -0.95
C TYR A 81 9.95 0.11 -1.22
N LEU A 82 10.84 -0.85 -1.00
CA LEU A 82 10.53 -2.27 -0.84
C LEU A 82 10.24 -2.54 0.63
N TRP A 83 9.24 -3.38 0.87
CA TRP A 83 8.83 -3.87 2.16
C TRP A 83 8.90 -5.39 2.19
N SER A 84 9.34 -5.94 3.31
CA SER A 84 9.26 -7.37 3.60
C SER A 84 8.81 -7.58 5.05
N LEU A 85 8.18 -8.72 5.30
CA LEU A 85 7.91 -9.20 6.66
C LEU A 85 9.16 -9.93 7.17
N ASN A 86 9.57 -9.66 8.41
CA ASN A 86 10.68 -10.36 9.09
C ASN A 86 10.15 -11.42 10.04
#